data_AF-A0A933F4F4-F1
#
_entry.id   AF-A0A933F4F4-F1
#
_cell.length_a   1.000
_cell.length_b   1.000
_cell.length_c   1.000
_cell.angle_alpha   90.00
_cell.angle_beta   90.00
_cell.angle_gamma   90.00
#
_symmetry.space_group_name_H-M   'P 1'
#
loop_
_entity.id
_entity.type
_entity.pdbx_description
1 polymer ?
#
loop_
_entity_poly.entity_id
_entity_poly.type
_entity_poly.pdbx_seq_one_letter_code
_entity_poly.pdbx_strand_id
1 'polypeptide(L)' 'MKETLRHCVICGKATKPLETYLLAEGPTSDIVRNVCRACYLRKGREIRQTVKQESEEGFVP' A
#
# COMPACT_ATOMS: atom_id res chain seq x y z
N MET A 1 4.68 29.09 4.28
CA MET A 1 4.79 27.70 4.80
C MET A 1 5.14 26.82 3.61
N LYS A 2 6.26 26.08 3.61
CA LYS A 2 6.57 25.14 2.52
C LYS A 2 5.66 23.94 2.66
N GLU A 3 4.79 23.72 1.69
CA GLU A 3 3.92 22.55 1.62
C GLU A 3 4.81 21.32 1.41
N THR A 4 4.94 20.45 2.43
CA THR A 4 5.76 19.25 2.35
C THR A 4 5.04 18.22 1.46
N LEU A 5 5.37 18.22 0.17
CA LEU A 5 4.89 17.22 -0.79
C LEU A 5 5.39 15.83 -0.35
N ARG A 6 4.44 14.89 -0.15
CA ARG A 6 4.75 13.49 0.12
C ARG A 6 4.89 12.75 -1.20
N HIS A 7 5.88 11.88 -1.32
CA HIS A 7 6.05 11.07 -2.53
C HIS A 7 5.44 9.69 -2.30
N CYS A 8 4.73 9.19 -3.31
CA CYS A 8 4.28 7.80 -3.31
C CYS A 8 5.49 6.87 -3.39
N VAL A 9 5.66 6.01 -2.39
CA VAL A 9 6.82 5.10 -2.31
C VAL A 9 6.86 4.06 -3.45
N ILE A 10 5.75 3.85 -4.16
CA ILE A 10 5.64 2.85 -5.23
C ILE A 10 5.96 3.45 -6.59
N CYS A 11 5.37 4.60 -6.93
CA CYS A 11 5.53 5.21 -8.25
C CYS A 11 6.42 6.46 -8.25
N GLY A 12 6.91 6.90 -7.08
CA GLY A 12 7.76 8.09 -6.93
C GLY A 12 7.04 9.43 -7.16
N LYS A 13 5.77 9.42 -7.59
CA LYS A 13 5.02 10.65 -7.87
C LYS A 13 4.78 11.44 -6.59
N ALA A 14 5.06 12.74 -6.63
CA ALA A 14 4.65 13.68 -5.60
C ALA A 14 3.12 13.70 -5.51
N THR A 15 2.63 13.76 -4.29
CA THR A 15 1.21 13.73 -3.94
C THR A 15 0.97 14.72 -2.84
N LYS A 16 -0.17 15.40 -2.90
CA LYS A 16 -0.60 16.22 -1.78
C LYS A 16 -0.94 15.32 -0.59
N PRO A 17 -0.80 15.80 0.65
CA PRO A 17 -1.16 15.01 1.84
C PRO A 17 -2.58 14.42 1.77
N LEU A 18 -3.54 15.17 1.20
CA LEU A 18 -4.93 14.73 1.01
C LEU A 18 -5.11 13.61 -0.03
N GLU A 19 -4.11 13.37 -0.87
CA GLU A 19 -4.12 12.35 -1.92
C GLU A 19 -3.31 11.10 -1.55
N THR A 20 -2.69 11.12 -0.36
CA THR A 20 -1.94 9.99 0.16
C THR A 20 -2.84 9.04 0.94
N TYR A 21 -2.60 7.75 0.74
CA TYR A 21 -3.26 6.65 1.41
C TYR A 21 -2.22 5.85 2.18
N LEU A 22 -2.61 5.32 3.33
CA LEU A 22 -1.78 4.43 4.13
C LEU A 22 -2.01 2.99 3.65
N LEU A 23 -0.99 2.40 3.04
CA LEU A 23 -0.98 1.00 2.65
C LEU A 23 -0.21 0.20 3.71
N ALA A 24 -0.91 -0.72 4.38
CA ALA A 24 -0.26 -1.75 5.18
C ALA A 24 0.31 -2.82 4.26
N GLU A 25 1.59 -3.13 4.43
CA GLU A 25 2.28 -4.22 3.74
C GLU A 25 2.76 -5.24 4.79
N GLY A 26 2.79 -6.51 4.39
CA GLY A 26 3.26 -7.62 5.22
C GLY A 26 2.15 -8.35 6.01
N PRO A 27 2.44 -9.58 6.48
CA PRO A 27 1.46 -10.44 7.16
C PRO A 27 0.99 -9.86 8.49
N THR A 28 1.84 -9.07 9.15
CA THR A 28 1.59 -8.40 10.43
C THR A 28 1.07 -6.97 10.27
N SER A 29 1.00 -6.43 9.04
CA SER A 29 0.60 -5.04 8.77
C SER A 29 1.42 -3.99 9.55
N ASP A 30 2.65 -4.33 9.94
CA ASP A 30 3.57 -3.51 10.74
C ASP A 30 4.27 -2.44 9.89
N ILE A 31 4.36 -2.66 8.58
CA ILE A 31 4.91 -1.69 7.63
C ILE A 31 3.76 -0.92 6.99
N VAL A 32 3.62 0.36 7.36
CA VAL A 32 2.62 1.27 6.78
C VAL A 32 3.30 2.32 5.91
N ARG A 33 2.96 2.37 4.62
CA ARG A 33 3.57 3.31 3.66
C ARG A 33 2.57 4.31 3.09
N ASN A 34 3.05 5.52 2.81
CA ASN A 34 2.27 6.53 2.08
C ASN A 34 2.33 6.25 0.57
N VAL A 35 1.17 6.05 -0.05
CA VAL A 35 1.02 5.76 -1.48
C VAL A 35 -0.06 6.62 -2.10
N CYS A 36 0.00 6.82 -3.41
CA CYS A 36 -1.09 7.46 -4.15
C CYS A 36 -2.29 6.50 -4.29
N ARG A 37 -3.48 7.04 -4.55
CA ARG A 37 -4.72 6.26 -4.74
C ARG A 37 -4.58 5.11 -5.74
N ALA A 38 -3.95 5.39 -6.89
CA ALA A 38 -3.79 4.38 -7.95
C ALA A 38 -2.91 3.21 -7.49
N CYS A 39 -1.82 3.49 -6.79
CA CYS A 39 -0.93 2.47 -6.24
C CYS A 39 -1.59 1.73 -5.07
N TYR A 40 -2.34 2.42 -4.22
CA TYR A 40 -3.13 1.80 -3.14
C TYR A 40 -4.10 0.74 -3.68
N LEU A 41 -4.88 1.09 -4.71
CA LEU A 41 -5.87 0.18 -5.30
C LEU A 41 -5.21 -1.01 -5.99
N ARG A 42 -4.10 -0.78 -6.71
CA ARG A 42 -3.35 -1.84 -7.39
C ARG A 42 -2.72 -2.81 -6.39
N LYS A 43 -1.91 -2.31 -5.45
CA LYS A 43 -1.24 -3.15 -4.46
C LYS A 43 -2.22 -3.82 -3.51
N GLY A 44 -3.27 -3.14 -3.10
CA GLY A 44 -4.31 -3.76 -2.27
C GLY A 44 -4.96 -4.95 -2.96
N ARG A 45 -5.08 -4.94 -4.29
CA ARG A 45 -5.56 -6.11 -5.05
C ARG A 45 -4.54 -7.23 -5.07
N GLU A 46 -3.27 -6.92 -5.34
CA GLU A 46 -2.16 -7.89 -5.32
C GLU A 46 -2.07 -8.59 -3.96
N ILE A 47 -2.07 -7.83 -2.86
CA ILE A 47 -2.01 -8.36 -1.49
C ILE A 47 -3.18 -9.32 -1.24
N ARG A 48 -4.41 -8.93 -1.57
CA ARG A 48 -5.58 -9.81 -1.39
C ARG A 48 -5.48 -11.10 -2.20
N GLN A 49 -4.91 -11.03 -3.40
CA GLN A 49 -4.71 -12.21 -4.24
C GLN A 49 -3.65 -13.14 -3.65
N THR A 50 -2.53 -12.59 -3.19
CA THR A 50 -1.48 -13.35 -2.50
C THR A 50 -2.02 -14.01 -1.23
N VAL A 51 -2.71 -13.26 -0.35
CA VAL A 51 -3.30 -13.82 0.87
C VAL A 51 -4.29 -14.94 0.55
N LYS A 52 -5.11 -14.78 -0.50
CA LYS A 52 -6.02 -15.83 -0.93
C LYS A 52 -5.26 -17.09 -1.37
N GLN A 53 -4.21 -16.94 -2.17
CA GLN A 53 -3.39 -18.05 -2.62
C GLN A 53 -2.67 -18.73 -1.44
N GLU A 54 -2.07 -17.97 -0.54
CA GLU A 54 -1.39 -18.50 0.65
C GLU A 54 -2.38 -19.21 1.60
N SER A 55 -3.64 -18.77 1.64
CA SER A 55 -4.70 -19.45 2.38
C SER A 55 -5.10 -20.78 1.73
N GLU A 56 -5.21 -20.82 0.39
CA GLU A 56 -5.47 -22.06 -0.36
C GLU A 56 -4.31 -23.08 -0.23
N GLU A 57 -3.07 -22.60 -0.12
CA GLU A 57 -1.87 -23.41 0.11
C GLU A 57 -1.67 -23.80 1.59
N GLY A 58 -2.49 -23.28 2.51
CA GLY A 58 -2.45 -23.59 3.94
C GLY A 58 -1.36 -22.87 4.73
N PHE A 59 -0.74 -21.83 4.18
CA PHE A 59 0.23 -20.98 4.87
C PHE A 59 -0.44 -19.91 5.75
N VAL A 60 -1.61 -19.43 5.34
CA VAL A 60 -2.43 -18.48 6.11
C VAL A 60 -3.69 -19.21 6.61
N PRO A 61 -3.92 -19.29 7.94
CA PRO A 61 -5.05 -20.01 8.53
C PRO A 61 -6.41 -19.35 8.22
#